data_AF-A0AA39K6P8-F1
#
_entry.id   AF-A0AA39K6P8-F1
#
_cell.length_a   1.000
_cell.length_b   1.000
_cell.length_c   1.000
_cell.angle_alpha   90.00
_cell.angle_beta   90.00
_cell.angle_gamma   90.00
#
_symmetry.space_group_name_H-M   'P 1'
#
loop_
_entity.id
_entity.type
_entity.pdbx_description
1 polymer ?
#
loop_
_entity_poly.entity_id
_entity_poly.type
_entity_poly.pdbx_seq_one_letter_code
_entity_poly.pdbx_strand_id
1 'polypeptide(L)'
;FTCGVHMSGHVESENRVNKSIGDIKTTLFDLVTGLIKRTEGQDDMETLHVQQTTQVQHPSAIDVLFAEPLKLIQGNCVLYAVQKSYKQMEHSVFYHNLLNTFEDDNIKLSTKYLLCFIATHGWLCSGLFKIAYYTSESIHFIAVLDMGHTLCDCMMGINLGIPCCHYYALLHYSRLTREQGLSTVVFYLSLFNQRYLSISFNLEHTYL
;
A
#
# COMPACT_ATOMS: atom_id res chain seq x y z
N PHE A 1 -14.48 -31.77 -7.85
CA PHE A 1 -13.21 -31.80 -7.12
C PHE A 1 -13.44 -31.20 -5.73
N THR A 2 -13.73 -32.02 -4.72
CA THR A 2 -13.71 -31.59 -3.31
C THR A 2 -12.29 -31.72 -2.80
N CYS A 3 -11.44 -30.75 -3.14
CA CYS A 3 -10.17 -30.60 -2.45
C CYS A 3 -10.49 -30.10 -1.03
N GLY A 4 -10.55 -31.04 -0.08
CA GLY A 4 -10.68 -30.80 1.35
C GLY A 4 -9.44 -30.11 1.91
N VAL A 5 -9.10 -28.95 1.38
CA VAL A 5 -8.11 -28.07 1.97
C VAL A 5 -8.85 -27.29 3.04
N HIS A 6 -8.73 -27.77 4.28
CA HIS A 6 -9.01 -26.95 5.45
C HIS A 6 -7.98 -25.80 5.47
N MET A 7 -8.26 -24.74 4.71
CA MET A 7 -7.53 -23.48 4.82
C MET A 7 -7.91 -22.90 6.18
N SER A 8 -7.00 -22.99 7.15
CA SER A 8 -7.19 -22.46 8.49
C SER A 8 -7.41 -20.93 8.42
N GLY A 9 -8.67 -20.51 8.46
CA GLY A 9 -9.14 -19.20 8.90
C GLY A 9 -8.71 -17.93 8.14
N HIS A 10 -7.78 -17.97 7.19
CA HIS A 10 -7.09 -16.73 6.78
C HIS A 10 -7.54 -16.10 5.45
N VAL A 11 -8.49 -16.68 4.70
CA VAL A 11 -8.95 -16.02 3.45
C VAL A 11 -10.42 -16.24 3.12
N GLU A 12 -11.32 -15.68 3.93
CA GLU A 12 -12.75 -15.69 3.61
C GLU A 12 -13.09 -14.91 2.34
N SER A 13 -12.32 -13.86 2.02
CA SER A 13 -12.50 -13.06 0.80
C SER A 13 -12.18 -13.86 -0.47
N GLU A 14 -11.04 -14.56 -0.51
CA GLU A 14 -10.66 -15.43 -1.64
C GLU A 14 -11.59 -16.64 -1.76
N ASN A 15 -11.98 -17.24 -0.63
CA ASN A 15 -12.97 -18.32 -0.64
C ASN A 15 -14.33 -17.84 -1.15
N ARG A 16 -14.73 -16.59 -0.84
CA ARG A 16 -15.97 -16.00 -1.36
C ARG A 16 -15.89 -15.74 -2.85
N VAL A 17 -14.74 -15.31 -3.37
CA VAL A 17 -14.53 -15.14 -4.82
C VAL A 17 -14.60 -16.49 -5.53
N ASN A 18 -13.91 -17.51 -5.01
CA ASN A 18 -13.93 -18.86 -5.58
C ASN A 18 -15.34 -19.47 -5.56
N LYS A 19 -16.09 -19.29 -4.45
CA LYS A 19 -17.50 -19.72 -4.36
C LYS A 19 -18.44 -18.96 -5.30
N SER A 20 -18.12 -17.71 -5.64
CA SER A 20 -18.93 -16.93 -6.60
C SER A 20 -18.68 -17.32 -8.05
N ILE A 21 -17.56 -18.00 -8.34
CA ILE A 21 -17.16 -18.41 -9.69
C ILE A 21 -17.44 -19.89 -9.93
N GLY A 22 -17.34 -20.73 -8.89
CA GLY A 22 -17.47 -22.18 -9.02
C GLY A 22 -18.51 -22.81 -8.12
N ASP A 23 -19.22 -23.80 -8.68
CA ASP A 23 -20.05 -24.77 -7.99
C ASP A 23 -19.35 -26.15 -7.89
N ILE A 24 -20.06 -27.17 -7.38
CA ILE A 24 -19.54 -28.55 -7.26
C ILE A 24 -19.13 -29.16 -8.62
N LYS A 25 -19.68 -28.68 -9.73
CA LYS A 25 -19.45 -29.20 -11.08
C LYS A 25 -18.37 -28.43 -11.84
N THR A 26 -17.96 -27.28 -11.34
CA THR A 26 -16.95 -26.43 -11.96
C THR A 26 -15.60 -27.12 -11.95
N THR A 27 -14.99 -27.28 -13.12
CA THR A 27 -13.64 -27.85 -13.20
C THR A 27 -12.60 -26.82 -12.76
N LEU A 28 -11.38 -27.26 -12.44
CA LEU A 28 -10.30 -26.32 -12.13
C LEU A 28 -10.03 -25.36 -13.30
N PHE A 29 -10.13 -25.86 -14.53
CA PHE A 29 -9.98 -25.04 -15.73
C PHE A 29 -11.06 -23.96 -15.84
N ASP A 30 -12.32 -24.31 -15.56
CA ASP A 30 -13.43 -23.35 -15.54
C ASP A 30 -13.26 -22.31 -14.44
N LEU A 31 -12.79 -22.72 -13.25
CA LEU A 31 -12.52 -21.82 -12.15
C LEU A 31 -11.41 -20.81 -12.50
N VAL A 32 -10.30 -21.28 -13.06
CA VAL A 32 -9.19 -20.41 -13.51
C VAL A 32 -9.64 -19.48 -14.63
N THR A 33 -10.38 -20.00 -15.61
CA THR A 33 -10.93 -19.18 -16.71
C THR A 33 -11.91 -18.12 -16.19
N GLY A 34 -12.75 -18.47 -15.20
CA GLY A 34 -13.66 -17.54 -14.55
C GLY A 34 -12.95 -16.48 -13.73
N LEU A 35 -11.84 -16.83 -13.06
CA LEU A 35 -10.98 -15.87 -12.37
C LEU A 35 -10.33 -14.89 -13.36
N ILE A 36 -9.78 -15.39 -14.47
CA ILE A 36 -9.19 -14.54 -15.53
C ILE A 36 -10.22 -13.57 -16.09
N LYS A 37 -11.40 -14.06 -16.51
CA LYS A 37 -12.49 -13.20 -17.04
C LYS A 37 -12.98 -12.18 -16.03
N ARG A 38 -13.03 -12.53 -14.76
CA ARG A 38 -13.40 -11.60 -13.69
C ARG A 38 -12.35 -10.51 -13.51
N THR A 39 -11.07 -10.87 -13.52
CA THR A 39 -9.97 -9.91 -13.45
C THR A 39 -10.02 -8.95 -14.63
N GLU A 40 -10.25 -9.45 -15.85
CA GLU A 40 -10.45 -8.64 -17.06
C GLU A 40 -11.66 -7.69 -16.92
N GLY A 41 -12.82 -8.20 -16.46
CA GLY A 41 -14.01 -7.37 -16.28
C GLY A 41 -13.92 -6.36 -15.12
N GLN A 42 -13.07 -6.60 -14.12
CA GLN A 42 -12.76 -5.63 -13.08
C GLN A 42 -11.91 -4.48 -13.63
N ASP A 43 -10.97 -4.76 -14.55
CA ASP A 43 -10.13 -3.77 -15.20
C ASP A 43 -10.97 -2.76 -16.01
N ASP A 44 -11.98 -3.24 -16.74
CA ASP A 44 -12.89 -2.37 -17.52
C ASP A 44 -13.74 -1.45 -16.63
N MET A 45 -14.30 -2.00 -15.55
CA MET A 45 -15.14 -1.24 -14.62
C MET A 45 -14.34 -0.23 -13.79
N GLU A 46 -13.13 -0.60 -13.36
CA GLU A 46 -12.21 0.31 -12.69
C GLU A 46 -11.78 1.41 -13.66
N THR A 47 -11.46 1.09 -14.92
CA THR A 47 -11.10 2.06 -15.96
C THR A 47 -12.24 3.04 -16.26
N LEU A 48 -13.49 2.57 -16.37
CA LEU A 48 -14.65 3.45 -16.56
C LEU A 48 -14.90 4.36 -15.35
N HIS A 49 -14.77 3.84 -14.14
CA HIS A 49 -14.90 4.63 -12.93
C HIS A 49 -13.79 5.70 -12.80
N VAL A 50 -12.57 5.38 -13.25
CA VAL A 50 -11.46 6.35 -13.34
C VAL A 50 -11.82 7.48 -14.27
N GLN A 51 -12.28 7.16 -15.48
CA GLN A 51 -12.62 8.17 -16.48
C GLN A 51 -13.69 9.12 -15.95
N GLN A 52 -14.65 8.61 -15.18
CA GLN A 52 -15.69 9.42 -14.55
C GLN A 52 -15.17 10.27 -13.38
N THR A 53 -14.24 9.75 -12.58
CA THR A 53 -13.70 10.47 -11.41
C THR A 53 -12.63 11.50 -11.77
N THR A 54 -11.81 11.23 -12.79
CA THR A 54 -10.84 12.19 -13.36
C THR A 54 -11.49 13.39 -14.07
N GLN A 55 -12.78 13.31 -14.42
CA GLN A 55 -13.51 14.40 -15.06
C GLN A 55 -14.04 15.48 -14.09
N VAL A 56 -13.90 15.33 -12.76
CA VAL A 56 -14.38 16.33 -11.81
C VAL A 56 -13.34 17.45 -11.63
N GLN A 57 -13.72 18.66 -12.02
CA GLN A 57 -12.87 19.80 -12.41
C GLN A 57 -12.26 20.65 -11.28
N HIS A 58 -12.05 20.13 -10.07
CA HIS A 58 -11.39 20.91 -9.02
C HIS A 58 -10.29 20.10 -8.32
N PRO A 59 -9.08 20.68 -8.12
CA PRO A 59 -8.05 20.04 -7.31
C PRO A 59 -8.61 19.81 -5.92
N SER A 60 -8.66 18.54 -5.52
CA SER A 60 -9.01 18.17 -4.15
C SER A 60 -7.93 18.65 -3.18
N ALA A 61 -8.25 18.73 -1.89
CA ALA A 61 -7.23 18.99 -0.87
C ALA A 61 -6.08 17.96 -0.93
N ILE A 62 -6.39 16.71 -1.31
CA ILE A 62 -5.41 15.63 -1.48
C ILE A 62 -4.43 15.93 -2.61
N ASP A 63 -4.92 16.47 -3.73
CA ASP A 63 -4.07 16.85 -4.87
C ASP A 63 -3.05 17.93 -4.49
N VAL A 64 -3.42 18.83 -3.58
CA VAL A 64 -2.52 19.88 -3.07
C VAL A 64 -1.53 19.32 -2.04
N LEU A 65 -2.03 18.49 -1.11
CA LEU A 65 -1.24 17.91 -0.04
C LEU A 65 -0.19 16.91 -0.56
N PHE A 66 -0.53 16.15 -1.60
CA PHE A 66 0.29 15.09 -2.17
C PHE A 66 0.66 15.34 -3.64
N ALA A 67 0.72 16.62 -4.06
CA ALA A 67 1.01 17.01 -5.45
C ALA A 67 2.24 16.30 -6.04
N GLU A 68 3.35 16.27 -5.30
CA GLU A 68 4.60 15.67 -5.75
C GLU A 68 4.52 14.13 -5.87
N PRO A 69 4.13 13.37 -4.82
CA PRO A 69 3.93 11.92 -4.93
C PRO A 69 2.91 11.55 -6.00
N LEU A 70 1.81 12.29 -6.09
CA LEU A 70 0.73 12.00 -7.03
C LEU A 70 1.22 12.17 -8.48
N LYS A 71 1.98 13.23 -8.77
CA LYS A 71 2.61 13.43 -10.09
C LYS A 71 3.55 12.29 -10.45
N LEU A 72 4.38 11.83 -9.51
CA LEU A 72 5.29 10.71 -9.73
C LEU A 72 4.53 9.41 -10.02
N ILE A 73 3.51 9.10 -9.23
CA ILE A 73 2.72 7.87 -9.38
C ILE A 73 1.92 7.91 -10.69
N GLN A 74 1.27 9.04 -11.02
CA GLN A 74 0.54 9.20 -12.29
C GLN A 74 1.44 9.07 -13.52
N GLY A 75 2.69 9.53 -13.44
CA GLY A 75 3.64 9.45 -14.56
C GLY A 75 4.29 8.08 -14.73
N ASN A 76 4.38 7.28 -13.67
CA ASN A 76 5.21 6.07 -13.68
C ASN A 76 4.47 4.78 -13.29
N CYS A 77 3.23 4.87 -12.81
CA CYS A 77 2.48 3.70 -12.36
C CYS A 77 1.25 3.42 -13.24
N VAL A 78 0.84 2.15 -13.25
CA VAL A 78 -0.42 1.71 -13.85
C VAL A 78 -1.61 2.23 -13.05
N LEU A 79 -2.77 2.30 -13.72
CA LEU A 79 -3.95 2.96 -13.20
C LEU A 79 -4.42 2.42 -11.84
N TYR A 80 -4.40 1.09 -11.67
CA TYR A 80 -4.72 0.45 -10.40
C TYR A 80 -3.88 1.00 -9.23
N ALA A 81 -2.56 1.13 -9.42
CA ALA A 81 -1.66 1.61 -8.38
C ALA A 81 -1.86 3.10 -8.10
N VAL A 82 -2.18 3.90 -9.12
CA VAL A 82 -2.56 5.31 -8.97
C VAL A 82 -3.80 5.43 -8.09
N GLN A 83 -4.88 4.72 -8.42
CA GLN A 83 -6.13 4.78 -7.67
C GLN A 83 -5.98 4.28 -6.24
N LYS A 84 -5.30 3.14 -6.06
CA LYS A 84 -5.09 2.57 -4.74
C LYS A 84 -4.27 3.53 -3.88
N SER A 85 -3.22 4.14 -4.45
CA SER A 85 -2.42 5.15 -3.77
C SER A 85 -3.23 6.38 -3.40
N TYR A 86 -4.09 6.87 -4.29
CA TYR A 86 -4.97 8.01 -4.02
C TYR A 86 -5.89 7.72 -2.81
N LYS A 87 -6.53 6.56 -2.77
CA LYS A 87 -7.33 6.13 -1.60
C LYS A 87 -6.50 6.03 -0.32
N GLN A 88 -5.25 5.57 -0.42
CA GLN A 88 -4.34 5.52 0.74
C GLN A 88 -3.93 6.93 1.21
N MET A 89 -3.72 7.87 0.29
CA MET A 89 -3.48 9.29 0.60
C MET A 89 -4.69 9.92 1.30
N GLU A 90 -5.91 9.68 0.79
CA GLU A 90 -7.15 10.11 1.45
C GLU A 90 -7.26 9.59 2.87
N HIS A 91 -6.96 8.32 3.11
CA HIS A 91 -6.99 7.76 4.46
C HIS A 91 -5.88 8.31 5.35
N SER A 92 -4.75 8.72 4.77
CA SER A 92 -3.58 9.16 5.53
C SER A 92 -3.77 10.49 6.27
N VAL A 93 -4.66 11.35 5.79
CA VAL A 93 -4.95 12.65 6.43
C VAL A 93 -5.61 12.49 7.80
N PHE A 94 -6.12 11.29 8.10
CA PHE A 94 -6.72 10.95 9.38
C PHE A 94 -5.72 10.36 10.40
N TYR A 95 -4.42 10.49 10.16
CA TYR A 95 -3.39 10.09 11.11
C TYR A 95 -2.61 11.31 11.64
N HIS A 96 -2.39 11.39 12.96
CA HIS A 96 -1.64 12.46 13.63
C HIS A 96 -0.72 11.92 14.74
N ASN A 97 0.16 12.79 15.23
CA ASN A 97 1.02 12.61 16.41
C ASN A 97 2.02 11.45 16.35
N LEU A 98 3.31 11.78 16.50
CA LEU A 98 4.45 10.87 16.39
C LEU A 98 5.03 10.38 17.73
N LEU A 99 4.27 10.42 18.83
CA LEU A 99 4.78 10.12 20.18
C LEU A 99 4.01 9.00 20.91
N ASN A 100 4.75 8.28 21.75
CA ASN A 100 4.36 7.09 22.54
C ASN A 100 3.19 7.42 23.50
N THR A 101 2.09 6.66 23.60
CA THR A 101 1.91 5.36 24.30
C THR A 101 0.74 4.51 23.71
N PHE A 102 0.66 3.21 24.05
CA PHE A 102 -0.24 2.10 23.61
C PHE A 102 -1.76 2.37 23.89
N GLU A 103 -2.81 1.81 23.26
CA GLU A 103 -3.17 0.47 22.73
C GLU A 103 -4.27 0.54 21.62
N ASP A 104 -4.06 0.16 20.35
CA ASP A 104 -4.76 -0.93 19.59
C ASP A 104 -5.54 -0.56 18.29
N ASP A 105 -5.25 -1.30 17.19
CA ASP A 105 -6.07 -1.48 15.96
C ASP A 105 -5.72 -2.81 15.30
N ASN A 106 -6.74 -3.55 14.90
CA ASN A 106 -6.82 -5.00 15.09
C ASN A 106 -6.00 -5.93 14.17
N ILE A 107 -5.16 -5.45 13.23
CA ILE A 107 -4.21 -6.32 12.50
C ILE A 107 -2.90 -5.58 12.26
N LYS A 108 -1.89 -5.90 13.08
CA LYS A 108 -0.52 -5.38 12.95
C LYS A 108 0.48 -6.47 13.34
N LEU A 109 1.59 -6.55 12.62
CA LEU A 109 2.72 -7.31 13.14
C LEU A 109 3.30 -6.56 14.34
N SER A 110 3.72 -7.29 15.37
CA SER A 110 4.40 -6.64 16.50
C SER A 110 5.62 -5.87 15.99
N THR A 111 5.90 -4.69 16.55
CA THR A 111 7.10 -3.91 16.22
C THR A 111 8.38 -4.74 16.40
N LYS A 112 8.38 -5.65 17.40
CA LYS A 112 9.45 -6.62 17.62
C LYS A 112 9.66 -7.53 16.41
N TYR A 113 8.58 -8.04 15.81
CA TYR A 113 8.66 -8.85 14.59
C TYR A 113 9.20 -8.02 13.43
N LEU A 114 8.72 -6.79 13.23
CA LEU A 114 9.21 -5.91 12.16
C LEU A 114 10.72 -5.67 12.29
N LEU A 115 11.21 -5.33 13.49
CA LEU A 115 12.64 -5.09 13.73
C LEU A 115 13.47 -6.38 13.59
N CYS A 116 12.93 -7.52 14.04
CA CYS A 116 13.58 -8.81 13.84
C CYS A 116 13.69 -9.14 12.35
N PHE A 117 12.61 -8.92 11.58
CA PHE A 117 12.58 -9.13 10.14
C PHE A 117 13.62 -8.25 9.43
N ILE A 118 13.73 -6.98 9.80
CA ILE A 118 14.76 -6.07 9.26
C ILE A 118 16.17 -6.60 9.56
N ALA A 119 16.41 -7.00 10.83
CA ALA A 119 17.70 -7.51 11.26
C ALA A 119 18.08 -8.83 10.58
N THR A 120 17.14 -9.76 10.40
CA THR A 120 17.41 -11.06 9.75
C THR A 120 17.73 -10.92 8.26
N HIS A 121 17.30 -9.85 7.61
CA HIS A 121 17.65 -9.53 6.22
C HIS A 121 18.92 -8.68 6.10
N GLY A 122 19.59 -8.38 7.22
CA GLY A 122 20.80 -7.56 7.23
C GLY A 122 20.56 -6.09 6.88
N TRP A 123 19.31 -5.61 6.96
CA TRP A 123 18.99 -4.22 6.71
C TRP A 123 19.20 -3.39 7.97
N LEU A 124 19.66 -2.15 7.81
CA LEU A 124 19.82 -1.21 8.91
C LEU A 124 18.59 -0.31 9.01
N CYS A 125 18.00 -0.24 10.21
CA CYS A 125 16.91 0.69 10.50
C CYS A 125 17.50 2.05 10.87
N SER A 126 17.30 3.05 10.01
CA SER A 126 17.77 4.43 10.22
C SER A 126 16.78 5.25 11.07
N GLY A 127 15.50 4.87 11.09
CA GLY A 127 14.50 5.52 11.92
C GLY A 127 13.25 4.66 12.12
N LEU A 128 12.58 4.86 13.26
CA LEU A 128 11.32 4.17 13.56
C LEU A 128 10.27 5.20 13.97
N PHE A 129 9.18 5.25 13.21
CA PHE A 129 8.10 6.22 13.34
C PHE A 129 6.83 5.54 13.82
N LYS A 130 6.13 6.17 14.77
CA LYS A 130 4.82 5.73 15.27
C LYS A 130 3.73 6.58 14.64
N ILE A 131 2.78 5.96 13.96
CA ILE A 131 1.66 6.63 13.29
C ILE A 131 0.37 6.24 14.01
N ALA A 132 -0.34 7.23 14.56
CA ALA A 132 -1.58 7.02 15.30
C ALA A 132 -2.78 7.63 14.57
N TYR A 133 -3.91 6.92 14.54
CA TYR A 133 -5.15 7.42 13.93
C TYR A 133 -5.84 8.45 14.85
N TYR A 134 -6.59 9.41 14.30
CA TYR A 134 -7.23 10.47 15.12
C TYR A 134 -8.29 9.94 16.10
N THR A 135 -9.08 8.96 15.66
CA THR A 135 -10.33 8.57 16.38
C THR A 135 -10.33 7.15 16.90
N SER A 136 -9.32 6.35 16.54
CA SER A 136 -9.11 5.01 17.07
C SER A 136 -7.78 4.99 17.79
N GLU A 137 -7.63 4.06 18.72
CA GLU A 137 -6.38 3.86 19.44
C GLU A 137 -5.34 3.11 18.57
N SER A 138 -5.58 3.10 17.26
CA SER A 138 -4.74 2.50 16.23
C SER A 138 -3.35 3.04 16.26
N ILE A 139 -2.39 2.12 16.30
CA ILE A 139 -0.98 2.47 16.22
C ILE A 139 -0.31 1.54 15.24
N HIS A 140 0.34 2.16 14.26
CA HIS A 140 1.18 1.51 13.28
C HIS A 140 2.60 2.05 13.36
N PHE A 141 3.57 1.19 13.06
CA PHE A 141 4.98 1.53 13.02
C PHE A 141 5.52 1.51 11.60
N ILE A 142 6.37 2.49 11.29
CA ILE A 142 7.11 2.55 10.04
C ILE A 142 8.59 2.61 10.36
N ALA A 143 9.31 1.58 9.95
CA ALA A 143 10.76 1.60 9.93
C ALA A 143 11.23 2.25 8.62
N VAL A 144 12.14 3.21 8.70
CA VAL A 144 12.91 3.73 7.58
C VAL A 144 14.26 3.03 7.61
N LEU A 145 14.68 2.51 6.48
CA LEU A 145 15.96 1.83 6.30
C LEU A 145 17.05 2.85 5.91
N ASP A 146 18.32 2.46 6.05
CA ASP A 146 19.48 3.27 5.64
C ASP A 146 19.44 3.76 4.18
N MET A 147 18.93 2.92 3.28
CA MET A 147 18.73 3.25 1.87
C MET A 147 17.46 4.06 1.60
N GLY A 148 16.77 4.52 2.65
CA GLY A 148 15.55 5.32 2.56
C GLY A 148 14.28 4.55 2.20
N HIS A 149 14.37 3.23 2.00
CA HIS A 149 13.19 2.36 1.91
C HIS A 149 12.42 2.35 3.23
N THR A 150 11.12 2.09 3.17
CA THR A 150 10.26 2.10 4.35
C THR A 150 9.47 0.80 4.48
N LEU A 151 9.35 0.29 5.70
CA LEU A 151 8.54 -0.87 6.02
C LEU A 151 7.52 -0.51 7.08
N CYS A 152 6.25 -0.68 6.76
CA CYS A 152 5.16 -0.50 7.70
C CYS A 152 4.70 -1.85 8.25
N ASP A 153 4.41 -1.92 9.55
CA ASP A 153 3.91 -3.12 10.24
C ASP A 153 2.56 -3.65 9.72
N CYS A 154 1.81 -2.84 8.95
CA CYS A 154 0.63 -3.28 8.21
C CYS A 154 0.96 -4.19 7.01
N MET A 155 2.24 -4.30 6.64
CA MET A 155 2.78 -5.12 5.54
C MET A 155 2.19 -4.86 4.15
N MET A 156 1.32 -3.87 3.98
CA MET A 156 0.68 -3.59 2.70
C MET A 156 1.70 -3.27 1.60
N GLY A 157 2.78 -2.55 1.93
CA GLY A 157 3.87 -2.30 0.99
C GLY A 157 4.53 -3.58 0.46
N ILE A 158 4.77 -4.56 1.34
CA ILE A 158 5.37 -5.85 0.96
C ILE A 158 4.35 -6.73 0.22
N ASN A 159 3.13 -6.84 0.75
CA ASN A 159 2.10 -7.75 0.24
C ASN A 159 1.51 -7.29 -1.09
N LEU A 160 1.23 -5.98 -1.21
CA LEU A 160 0.58 -5.41 -2.37
C LEU A 160 1.54 -4.64 -3.26
N GLY A 161 2.76 -4.31 -2.84
CA GLY A 161 3.67 -3.52 -3.66
C GLY A 161 3.19 -2.08 -3.89
N ILE A 162 2.42 -1.53 -2.96
CA ILE A 162 1.87 -0.16 -3.01
C ILE A 162 1.98 0.44 -1.61
N PRO A 163 2.44 1.71 -1.46
CA PRO A 163 2.53 2.35 -0.15
C PRO A 163 1.17 2.42 0.57
N CYS A 164 1.18 2.18 1.88
CA CYS A 164 -0.01 2.26 2.73
C CYS A 164 -0.35 3.70 3.14
N CYS A 165 -1.54 3.89 3.71
CA CYS A 165 -1.94 5.17 4.30
C CYS A 165 -0.95 5.67 5.37
N HIS A 166 -0.38 4.77 6.18
CA HIS A 166 0.60 5.16 7.19
C HIS A 166 1.86 5.78 6.57
N TYR A 167 2.31 5.24 5.43
CA TYR A 167 3.45 5.79 4.70
C TYR A 167 3.15 7.20 4.21
N TYR A 168 1.97 7.42 3.62
CA TYR A 168 1.56 8.75 3.19
C TYR A 168 1.38 9.72 4.37
N ALA A 169 0.97 9.23 5.54
CA ALA A 169 0.90 10.03 6.76
C ALA A 169 2.30 10.48 7.23
N LEU A 170 3.27 9.57 7.22
CA LEU A 170 4.67 9.90 7.51
C LEU A 170 5.22 10.91 6.49
N LEU A 171 4.93 10.72 5.21
CA LEU A 171 5.36 11.62 4.15
C LEU A 171 4.76 13.03 4.34
N HIS A 172 3.47 13.11 4.61
CA HIS A 172 2.78 14.37 4.91
C HIS A 172 3.39 15.06 6.14
N TYR A 173 3.65 14.32 7.21
CA TYR A 173 4.31 14.86 8.40
C TYR A 173 5.73 15.36 8.10
N SER A 174 6.53 14.61 7.34
CA SER A 174 7.90 14.99 7.00
C SER A 174 7.96 16.29 6.18
N ARG A 175 6.91 16.56 5.38
CA ARG A 175 6.76 17.83 4.66
C ARG A 175 6.52 18.99 5.62
N LEU A 176 5.65 18.80 6.62
CA LEU A 176 5.37 19.81 7.65
C LEU A 176 6.61 20.12 8.50
N THR A 177 7.40 19.10 8.86
CA THR A 177 8.60 19.30 9.68
C THR A 177 9.82 19.81 8.90
N ARG A 178 9.86 19.63 7.57
CA ARG A 178 10.86 20.24 6.69
C ARG A 178 10.79 21.77 6.74
N GLU A 179 9.59 22.34 6.81
CA GLU A 179 9.39 23.78 6.99
C GLU A 179 9.96 24.28 8.34
N GLN A 180 10.19 23.36 9.28
CA GLN A 180 10.77 23.61 10.61
C GLN A 180 12.25 23.18 10.72
N GLY A 181 12.89 22.76 9.62
CA GLY A 181 14.32 22.41 9.58
C GLY A 181 14.69 21.00 10.07
N LEU A 182 13.73 20.08 10.20
CA LEU A 182 13.98 18.69 10.58
C LEU A 182 14.23 17.76 9.38
N SER A 183 14.83 16.58 9.66
CA SER A 183 15.17 15.54 8.69
C SER A 183 14.00 15.16 7.78
N THR A 184 14.25 15.12 6.47
CA THR A 184 13.25 14.81 5.45
C THR A 184 13.21 13.30 5.15
N VAL A 185 12.02 12.72 5.10
CA VAL A 185 11.83 11.35 4.57
C VAL A 185 11.68 11.46 3.06
N VAL A 186 12.51 10.73 2.32
CA VAL A 186 12.50 10.77 0.84
C VAL A 186 11.51 9.74 0.30
N PHE A 187 10.72 10.14 -0.70
CA PHE A 187 9.81 9.25 -1.41
C PHE A 187 10.54 8.51 -2.53
N TYR A 188 10.66 7.18 -2.40
CA TYR A 188 11.26 6.34 -3.43
C TYR A 188 10.18 5.58 -4.21
N LEU A 189 10.19 5.74 -5.53
CA LEU A 189 9.29 4.99 -6.42
C LEU A 189 9.56 3.47 -6.38
N SER A 190 10.76 3.05 -5.97
CA SER A 190 11.12 1.63 -5.78
C SER A 190 10.26 0.90 -4.74
N LEU A 191 9.46 1.63 -3.96
CA LEU A 191 8.46 1.06 -3.05
C LEU A 191 7.27 0.44 -3.81
N PHE A 192 7.08 0.77 -5.08
CA PHE A 192 6.09 0.11 -5.93
C PHE A 192 6.66 -1.19 -6.51
N ASN A 193 5.86 -2.25 -6.49
CA ASN A 193 6.20 -3.48 -7.22
C ASN A 193 6.31 -3.17 -8.72
N GLN A 194 7.35 -3.70 -9.37
CA GLN A 194 7.63 -3.50 -10.80
C GLN A 194 6.41 -3.75 -11.70
N ARG A 195 5.52 -4.69 -11.34
CA ARG A 195 4.29 -4.96 -12.10
C ARG A 195 3.35 -3.76 -12.21
N TYR A 196 3.50 -2.78 -11.32
CA TYR A 196 2.70 -1.56 -11.32
C TYR A 196 3.41 -0.40 -11.99
N LEU A 197 4.63 -0.56 -12.49
CA LEU A 197 5.31 0.50 -13.21
C LEU A 197 4.87 0.49 -14.68
N SER A 198 4.36 1.62 -15.17
CA SER A 198 3.95 1.80 -16.57
C SER A 198 5.15 2.01 -17.50
N ILE A 199 6.27 2.46 -16.94
CA ILE A 199 7.55 2.58 -17.62
C ILE A 199 8.44 1.47 -17.08
N SER A 200 8.78 0.51 -17.94
CA SER A 200 9.84 -0.47 -17.66
C SER A 200 11.17 0.27 -17.67
N PHE A 201 11.55 0.88 -16.55
CA PHE A 201 12.93 1.29 -16.38
C PHE A 201 13.76 0.01 -16.36
N ASN A 202 14.69 -0.12 -17.31
CA ASN A 202 15.87 -0.94 -17.08
C ASN A 202 16.59 -0.29 -15.90
N LEU A 203 16.24 -0.71 -14.69
CA LEU A 203 16.96 -0.41 -13.46
C LEU A 203 18.29 -1.16 -13.54
N GLU A 204 19.17 -0.75 -14.45
CA GLU A 204 20.59 -1.00 -14.27
C GLU A 204 20.98 -0.21 -13.02
N HIS A 205 21.37 -0.96 -11.99
CA HIS A 205 21.78 -0.48 -10.70
C HIS A 205 22.81 0.66 -10.80
N THR A 206 22.35 1.92 -10.79
CA THR A 206 23.17 3.05 -10.35
C THR A 206 22.83 3.30 -8.88
N TYR A 207 23.50 2.56 -8.02
CA TYR A 207 23.77 3.04 -6.66
C TYR A 207 24.69 4.27 -6.79
N LEU A 208 24.20 5.42 -6.34
CA LEU A 208 25.02 6.58 -5.97
C LEU A 208 25.08 6.64 -4.45
#